data_AF-A0A918NCQ9-F1
#
_entry.id   AF-A0A918NCQ9-F1
#
_cell.length_a   1.000
_cell.length_b   1.000
_cell.length_c   1.000
_cell.angle_alpha   90.00
_cell.angle_beta   90.00
_cell.angle_gamma   90.00
#
_symmetry.space_group_name_H-M   'P 1'
#
loop_
_entity.id
_entity.type
_entity.pdbx_description
1 polymer ?
#
loop_
_entity_poly.entity_id
_entity_poly.type
_entity_poly.pdbx_seq_one_letter_code
_entity_poly.pdbx_strand_id
1 'polypeptide(L)'
;MCMAQAFAHNSSLTFYSIKPEDHGWALTVNLAQASVDSSLSREVGETRWQSADGEKQSEWLARYVAETTTLTIDGHRQELGEPDVHMGSHETQVRFALPDWPESSHQLEVYIPGFSNHPNHHNVVYWSTGRGTVKAVLSERNDYRAVVNTTME
;
A
#
# COMPACT_ATOMS: atom_id res chain seq x y z
N MET A 1 20.82 -1.90 -34.89
CA MET A 1 20.51 -2.83 -33.79
C MET A 1 20.24 -1.98 -32.55
N CYS A 2 18.99 -1.56 -32.34
CA CYS A 2 18.61 -0.77 -31.16
C CYS A 2 18.11 -1.75 -30.10
N MET A 3 18.90 -1.94 -29.04
CA MET A 3 18.42 -2.58 -27.82
C MET A 3 17.58 -1.54 -27.08
N ALA A 4 16.26 -1.59 -27.25
CA ALA A 4 15.36 -0.93 -26.31
C ALA A 4 15.50 -1.66 -24.97
N GLN A 5 16.25 -1.08 -24.03
CA GLN A 5 16.17 -1.48 -22.64
C GLN A 5 14.77 -1.13 -22.15
N ALA A 6 13.86 -2.10 -22.24
CA ALA A 6 12.60 -2.07 -21.51
C ALA A 6 12.94 -2.21 -20.02
N PHE A 7 13.29 -1.09 -19.39
CA PHE A 7 13.21 -0.94 -17.95
C PHE A 7 11.72 -0.96 -17.59
N ALA A 8 11.17 -2.16 -17.44
CA ALA A 8 9.84 -2.37 -16.91
C ALA A 8 9.85 -2.15 -15.38
N HIS A 9 10.23 -0.95 -14.94
CA HIS A 9 9.89 -0.47 -13.60
C HIS A 9 8.44 0.01 -13.70
N ASN A 10 7.48 -0.87 -13.41
CA ASN A 10 6.07 -0.51 -13.53
C ASN A 10 5.66 0.37 -12.34
N SER A 11 6.09 1.64 -12.35
CA SER A 11 5.74 2.67 -11.36
C SER A 11 4.24 2.92 -11.27
N SER A 12 3.47 2.44 -12.25
CA SER A 12 2.01 2.52 -12.32
C SER A 12 1.28 1.47 -11.47
N LEU A 13 2.00 0.62 -10.72
CA LEU A 13 1.39 -0.37 -9.82
C LEU A 13 1.96 -0.27 -8.41
N THR A 14 1.07 -0.31 -7.43
CA THR A 14 1.41 -0.56 -6.03
C THR A 14 0.64 -1.78 -5.55
N PHE A 15 1.28 -2.62 -4.75
CA PHE A 15 0.65 -3.82 -4.21
C PHE A 15 0.44 -3.69 -2.71
N TYR A 16 -0.79 -3.92 -2.27
CA TYR A 16 -1.18 -3.97 -0.86
C TYR A 16 -1.58 -5.40 -0.55
N SER A 17 -1.05 -5.98 0.52
CA SER A 17 -1.35 -7.34 0.95
C SER A 17 -1.80 -7.32 2.39
N ILE A 18 -3.02 -7.74 2.65
CA ILE A 18 -3.58 -7.90 4.00
C ILE A 18 -3.67 -9.40 4.28
N LYS A 19 -2.96 -9.89 5.31
CA LYS A 19 -2.92 -11.34 5.61
C LYS A 19 -2.67 -11.61 7.10
N PRO A 20 -3.05 -12.79 7.60
CA PRO A 20 -2.60 -13.25 8.91
C PRO A 20 -1.10 -13.57 8.90
N GLU A 21 -0.46 -13.34 10.03
CA GLU A 21 0.93 -13.64 10.36
C GLU A 21 1.02 -14.23 11.78
N ASP A 22 2.22 -14.66 12.19
CA ASP A 22 2.45 -15.41 13.44
C ASP A 22 1.91 -14.70 14.71
N HIS A 23 1.77 -13.38 14.68
CA HIS A 23 1.35 -12.56 15.82
C HIS A 23 0.13 -11.67 15.54
N GLY A 24 -0.68 -11.98 14.52
CA GLY A 24 -1.90 -11.23 14.21
C GLY A 24 -2.06 -10.95 12.73
N TRP A 25 -2.62 -9.81 12.37
CA TRP A 25 -2.80 -9.41 10.97
C TRP A 25 -1.80 -8.33 10.59
N ALA A 26 -1.40 -8.32 9.32
CA ALA A 26 -0.50 -7.32 8.79
C ALA A 26 -0.99 -6.78 7.44
N LEU A 27 -0.76 -5.48 7.22
CA LEU A 27 -0.78 -4.84 5.91
C LEU A 27 0.66 -4.69 5.44
N THR A 28 0.98 -5.24 4.27
CA THR A 28 2.26 -5.04 3.58
C THR A 28 2.04 -4.29 2.28
N VAL A 29 2.78 -3.21 2.07
CA VAL A 29 2.73 -2.37 0.88
C VAL A 29 4.06 -2.49 0.15
N ASN A 30 4.03 -2.95 -1.08
CA ASN A 30 5.22 -3.06 -1.94
C ASN A 30 5.16 -2.00 -3.03
N LEU A 31 6.22 -1.20 -3.11
CA LEU A 31 6.31 0.02 -3.88
C LEU A 31 7.53 -0.03 -4.80
N ALA A 32 7.37 0.39 -6.05
CA ALA A 32 8.51 0.74 -6.87
C ALA A 32 9.18 2.00 -6.31
N GLN A 33 10.51 2.02 -6.22
CA GLN A 33 11.25 3.18 -5.70
C GLN A 33 10.91 4.47 -6.47
N ALA A 34 10.73 4.38 -7.78
CA ALA A 34 10.33 5.53 -8.61
C ALA A 34 8.97 6.14 -8.20
N SER A 35 8.02 5.31 -7.74
CA SER A 35 6.72 5.78 -7.25
C SER A 35 6.85 6.48 -5.90
N VAL A 36 7.73 5.97 -5.03
CA VAL A 36 8.10 6.62 -3.75
C VAL A 36 8.73 7.98 -4.03
N ASP A 37 9.78 8.02 -4.84
CA ASP A 37 10.54 9.25 -5.10
C ASP A 37 9.65 10.33 -5.70
N SER A 38 8.85 9.99 -6.72
CA SER A 38 7.98 10.96 -7.38
C SER A 38 6.84 11.46 -6.49
N SER A 39 6.27 10.59 -5.65
CA SER A 39 5.15 10.98 -4.78
C SER A 39 5.63 11.79 -3.58
N LEU A 40 6.72 11.36 -2.94
CA LEU A 40 7.23 12.07 -1.75
C LEU A 40 7.98 13.35 -2.11
N SER A 41 8.70 13.40 -3.24
CA SER A 41 9.26 14.67 -3.71
C SER A 41 8.18 15.73 -3.94
N ARG A 42 6.98 15.32 -4.34
CA ARG A 42 5.83 16.23 -4.49
C ARG A 42 5.20 16.61 -3.16
N GLU A 43 5.04 15.64 -2.26
CA GLU A 43 4.38 15.83 -0.96
C GLU A 43 5.22 16.68 0.00
N VAL A 44 6.50 16.33 0.18
CA VAL A 44 7.38 17.01 1.16
C VAL A 44 8.31 18.03 0.51
N GLY A 45 8.42 18.05 -0.81
CA GLY A 45 9.31 18.90 -1.60
C GLY A 45 10.61 18.20 -1.98
N GLU A 46 10.99 18.29 -3.26
CA GLU A 46 12.10 17.54 -3.87
C GLU A 46 13.43 17.75 -3.13
N THR A 47 13.80 19.00 -2.83
CA THR A 47 15.03 19.31 -2.09
C THR A 47 15.04 18.66 -0.71
N ARG A 48 13.90 18.66 0.00
CA ARG A 48 13.79 18.05 1.33
C ARG A 48 13.90 16.54 1.24
N TRP A 49 13.21 15.93 0.28
CA TRP A 49 13.28 14.49 0.02
C TRP A 49 14.70 14.02 -0.26
N GLN A 50 15.41 14.69 -1.16
CA GLN A 50 16.77 14.31 -1.59
C GLN A 50 17.83 14.57 -0.52
N SER A 51 17.63 15.56 0.35
CA SER A 51 18.57 15.90 1.43
C SER A 51 18.39 15.06 2.70
N ALA A 52 17.25 14.36 2.81
CA ALA A 52 16.94 13.55 3.98
C ALA A 52 17.79 12.28 4.02
N ASP A 53 18.14 11.85 5.23
CA ASP A 53 18.71 10.52 5.43
C ASP A 53 17.64 9.44 5.32
N GLY A 54 18.08 8.17 5.29
CA GLY A 54 17.18 7.03 5.12
C GLY A 54 16.15 6.87 6.24
N GLU A 55 16.47 7.30 7.47
CA GLU A 55 15.54 7.26 8.60
C GLU A 55 14.39 8.25 8.38
N LYS A 56 14.71 9.50 8.03
CA LYS A 56 13.70 10.52 7.76
C LYS A 56 12.85 10.20 6.53
N GLN A 57 13.47 9.64 5.50
CA GLN A 57 12.75 9.16 4.32
C GLN A 57 11.76 8.04 4.67
N SER A 58 12.17 7.10 5.52
CA SER A 58 11.32 6.01 6.01
C SER A 58 10.13 6.54 6.81
N GLU A 59 10.37 7.51 7.70
CA GLU A 59 9.31 8.16 8.48
C GLU A 59 8.26 8.84 7.57
N TRP A 60 8.70 9.61 6.57
CA TRP A 60 7.79 10.26 5.63
C TRP A 60 7.01 9.26 4.79
N LEU A 61 7.66 8.18 4.36
CA LEU A 61 6.99 7.14 3.59
C LEU A 61 5.94 6.41 4.42
N ALA A 62 6.28 5.98 5.63
CA ALA A 62 5.33 5.34 6.53
C ALA A 62 4.12 6.24 6.79
N ARG A 63 4.36 7.52 7.10
CA ARG A 63 3.30 8.51 7.30
C ARG A 63 2.42 8.66 6.07
N TYR A 64 3.02 8.81 4.89
CA TYR A 64 2.28 8.96 3.64
C TYR A 64 1.37 7.76 3.37
N VAL A 65 1.88 6.54 3.55
CA VAL A 65 1.08 5.31 3.37
C VAL A 65 -0.07 5.27 4.39
N ALA A 66 0.19 5.61 5.66
CA ALA A 66 -0.82 5.60 6.69
C ALA A 66 -1.93 6.64 6.47
N GLU A 67 -1.58 7.85 6.02
CA GLU A 67 -2.53 8.93 5.74
C GLU A 67 -3.37 8.66 4.48
N THR A 68 -2.82 7.90 3.53
CA THR A 68 -3.47 7.58 2.25
C THR A 68 -4.03 6.16 2.17
N THR A 69 -4.10 5.45 3.30
CA THR A 69 -4.69 4.11 3.40
C THR A 69 -5.78 4.11 4.46
N THR A 70 -7.01 3.78 4.06
CA THR A 70 -8.11 3.55 4.99
C THR A 70 -8.63 2.14 4.82
N LEU A 71 -8.64 1.41 5.92
CA LEU A 71 -9.26 0.09 6.04
C LEU A 71 -10.46 0.22 6.97
N THR A 72 -11.61 -0.29 6.56
CA THR A 72 -12.83 -0.32 7.38
C THR A 72 -13.36 -1.75 7.39
N ILE A 73 -13.55 -2.30 8.58
CA ILE A 73 -14.00 -3.68 8.81
C ILE A 73 -15.35 -3.61 9.50
N ASP A 74 -16.39 -4.16 8.88
CA ASP A 74 -17.76 -4.13 9.40
C ASP A 74 -18.22 -2.73 9.86
N GLY A 75 -17.81 -1.69 9.13
CA GLY A 75 -18.12 -0.28 9.41
C GLY A 75 -17.20 0.41 10.43
N HIS A 76 -16.25 -0.31 11.03
CA HIS A 76 -15.28 0.25 11.97
C HIS A 76 -13.94 0.50 11.28
N ARG A 77 -13.37 1.71 11.46
CA ARG A 77 -12.04 2.02 10.94
C ARG A 77 -11.00 1.17 11.65
N GLN A 78 -10.22 0.42 10.88
CA GLN A 78 -9.09 -0.34 11.36
C GLN A 78 -7.87 0.59 11.51
N GLU A 79 -7.29 0.62 12.70
CA GLU A 79 -6.05 1.36 12.96
C GLU A 79 -4.85 0.63 12.35
N LEU A 80 -3.89 1.41 11.85
CA LEU A 80 -2.59 0.88 11.43
C LEU A 80 -1.63 1.04 12.61
N GLY A 81 -0.99 -0.05 13.01
CA GLY A 81 -0.01 -0.08 14.09
C GLY A 81 1.31 0.57 13.70
N GLU A 82 2.37 0.28 14.46
CA GLU A 82 3.69 0.82 14.16
C GLU A 82 4.21 0.33 12.79
N PRO A 83 4.78 1.24 11.98
CA PRO A 83 5.33 0.88 10.68
C PRO A 83 6.70 0.23 10.81
N ASP A 84 6.93 -0.79 9.99
CA ASP A 84 8.26 -1.31 9.65
C ASP A 84 8.54 -0.98 8.18
N VAL A 85 9.65 -0.29 7.91
CA VAL A 85 9.99 0.23 6.57
C VAL A 85 11.30 -0.35 6.12
N HIS A 86 11.27 -0.98 4.94
CA HIS A 86 12.45 -1.44 4.25
C HIS A 86 12.63 -0.66 2.95
N MET A 87 13.53 0.33 2.98
CA MET A 87 13.95 1.10 1.80
C MET A 87 14.96 0.27 0.99
N GLY A 88 14.54 -0.23 -0.17
CA GLY A 88 15.42 -0.97 -1.07
C GLY A 88 15.89 -0.12 -2.26
N SER A 89 16.86 -0.63 -3.01
CA SER A 89 17.39 0.05 -4.20
C SER A 89 16.47 -0.04 -5.44
N HIS A 90 15.47 -0.94 -5.40
CA HIS A 90 14.56 -1.22 -6.51
C HIS A 90 13.11 -1.30 -6.04
N GLU A 91 12.90 -1.98 -4.91
CA GLU A 91 11.60 -2.16 -4.28
C GLU A 91 11.69 -1.66 -2.84
N THR A 92 10.67 -0.93 -2.41
CA THR A 92 10.53 -0.43 -1.06
C THR A 92 9.27 -1.03 -0.46
N GLN A 93 9.39 -1.49 0.78
CA GLN A 93 8.31 -2.14 1.51
C GLN A 93 7.95 -1.33 2.75
N VAL A 94 6.65 -1.16 2.99
CA VAL A 94 6.11 -0.64 4.24
C VAL A 94 5.18 -1.67 4.82
N ARG A 95 5.32 -1.98 6.10
CA ARG A 95 4.50 -2.96 6.79
C ARG A 95 3.88 -2.34 8.02
N PHE A 96 2.60 -2.61 8.25
CA PHE A 96 1.88 -2.22 9.46
C PHE A 96 1.29 -3.46 10.13
N ALA A 97 1.43 -3.56 11.44
CA ALA A 97 0.56 -4.44 12.23
C ALA A 97 -0.88 -3.90 12.18
N LEU A 98 -1.86 -4.79 12.21
CA LEU A 98 -3.28 -4.44 12.27
C LEU A 98 -3.83 -4.91 13.63
N PRO A 99 -3.66 -4.10 14.70
CA PRO A 99 -4.15 -4.46 16.03
C PRO A 99 -5.67 -4.56 16.03
N ASP A 100 -6.23 -5.37 16.94
CA ASP A 100 -7.69 -5.50 17.10
C ASP A 100 -8.44 -5.96 15.85
N TRP A 101 -7.75 -6.65 14.93
CA TRP A 101 -8.40 -7.29 13.80
C TRP A 101 -9.41 -8.33 14.29
N PRO A 102 -10.70 -8.24 13.91
CA PRO A 102 -11.73 -9.08 14.49
C PRO A 102 -11.58 -10.54 14.04
N GLU A 103 -11.86 -11.48 14.94
CA GLU A 103 -11.83 -12.93 14.65
C GLU A 103 -12.76 -13.30 13.48
N SER A 104 -13.89 -12.59 13.38
CA SER A 104 -14.80 -12.65 12.25
C SER A 104 -15.04 -11.25 11.71
N SER A 105 -14.91 -11.10 10.40
CA SER A 105 -15.42 -9.95 9.65
C SER A 105 -16.43 -10.46 8.64
N HIS A 106 -17.35 -9.61 8.19
CA HIS A 106 -18.28 -9.87 7.07
C HIS A 106 -17.92 -9.03 5.84
N GLN A 107 -17.34 -7.86 6.06
CA GLN A 107 -17.03 -6.89 5.03
C GLN A 107 -15.72 -6.16 5.35
N LEU A 108 -14.87 -6.05 4.34
CA LEU A 108 -13.70 -5.19 4.31
C LEU A 108 -13.89 -4.13 3.22
N GLU A 109 -13.99 -2.87 3.62
CA GLU A 109 -13.85 -1.72 2.73
C GLU A 109 -12.40 -1.22 2.75
N VAL A 110 -11.88 -0.96 1.56
CA VAL A 110 -10.52 -0.45 1.35
C VAL A 110 -10.61 0.82 0.51
N TYR A 111 -9.98 1.90 0.98
CA TYR A 111 -9.82 3.15 0.25
C TYR A 111 -8.35 3.58 0.26
N ILE A 112 -7.73 3.64 -0.91
CA ILE A 112 -6.29 3.90 -1.05
C ILE A 112 -6.05 4.88 -2.20
N PRO A 113 -6.20 6.20 -1.98
CA PRO A 113 -5.85 7.22 -2.97
C PRO A 113 -4.34 7.44 -3.12
N GLY A 114 -3.51 6.86 -2.26
CA GLY A 114 -2.06 7.03 -2.30
C GLY A 114 -1.46 6.62 -3.64
N PHE A 115 -0.41 7.34 -4.06
CA PHE A 115 0.33 7.13 -5.31
C PHE A 115 -0.49 7.33 -6.62
N SER A 116 -1.74 7.82 -6.52
CA SER A 116 -2.63 8.12 -7.66
C SER A 116 -2.18 9.27 -8.58
N ASN A 117 -1.09 9.94 -8.22
CA ASN A 117 -0.54 11.11 -8.92
C ASN A 117 0.04 10.80 -10.31
N HIS A 118 0.10 9.52 -10.71
CA HIS A 118 0.48 9.11 -12.06
C HIS A 118 -0.75 8.66 -12.87
N PRO A 119 -0.91 9.12 -14.13
CA PRO A 119 -1.96 8.64 -15.01
C PRO A 119 -1.89 7.12 -15.16
N ASN A 120 -3.02 6.44 -15.04
CA ASN A 120 -3.13 4.97 -15.07
C ASN A 120 -2.44 4.25 -13.89
N HIS A 121 -2.21 4.93 -12.76
CA HIS A 121 -1.80 4.24 -11.54
C HIS A 121 -2.92 3.35 -11.01
N HIS A 122 -2.56 2.12 -10.62
CA HIS A 122 -3.48 1.19 -9.97
C HIS A 122 -2.90 0.69 -8.66
N ASN A 123 -3.73 0.69 -7.61
CA ASN A 123 -3.43 0.01 -6.37
C ASN A 123 -4.07 -1.38 -6.42
N VAL A 124 -3.27 -2.43 -6.33
CA VAL A 124 -3.74 -3.81 -6.34
C VAL A 124 -3.74 -4.31 -4.91
N VAL A 125 -4.92 -4.62 -4.39
CA VAL A 125 -5.11 -5.12 -3.03
C VAL A 125 -5.32 -6.62 -3.08
N TYR A 126 -4.50 -7.34 -2.34
CA TYR A 126 -4.68 -8.74 -2.02
C TYR A 126 -5.13 -8.85 -0.58
N TRP A 127 -6.15 -9.65 -0.34
CA TRP A 127 -6.59 -10.00 0.99
C TRP A 127 -6.62 -11.52 1.12
N SER A 128 -5.70 -12.04 1.91
CA SER A 128 -5.49 -13.47 2.11
C SER A 128 -6.07 -13.89 3.46
N THR A 129 -6.89 -14.92 3.42
CA THR A 129 -7.40 -15.63 4.60
C THR A 129 -6.94 -17.08 4.54
N GLY A 130 -7.12 -17.85 5.62
CA GLY A 130 -6.89 -19.30 5.59
C GLY A 130 -7.73 -20.06 4.54
N ARG A 131 -8.74 -19.42 3.94
CA ARG A 131 -9.63 -20.01 2.93
C ARG A 131 -9.28 -19.63 1.49
N GLY A 132 -8.40 -18.65 1.27
CA GLY A 132 -8.05 -18.19 -0.08
C GLY A 132 -7.60 -16.74 -0.12
N THR A 133 -7.34 -16.23 -1.32
CA THR A 133 -6.94 -14.83 -1.55
C THR A 133 -7.92 -14.16 -2.49
N VAL A 134 -8.46 -13.02 -2.05
CA VAL A 134 -9.25 -12.12 -2.89
C VAL A 134 -8.36 -11.02 -3.43
N LYS A 135 -8.59 -10.62 -4.68
CA LYS A 135 -7.87 -9.53 -5.35
C LYS A 135 -8.85 -8.43 -5.73
N ALA A 136 -8.53 -7.19 -5.39
CA ALA A 136 -9.21 -5.99 -5.86
C ALA A 136 -8.22 -5.07 -6.57
N VAL A 137 -8.68 -4.37 -7.60
CA VAL A 137 -7.90 -3.35 -8.31
C VAL A 137 -8.58 -2.01 -8.07
N LEU A 138 -7.83 -1.06 -7.51
CA LEU A 138 -8.26 0.29 -7.17
C LEU A 138 -7.65 1.26 -8.19
N SER A 139 -8.47 2.14 -8.74
CA SER A 139 -8.11 3.08 -9.80
C SER A 139 -9.06 4.27 -9.78
N GLU A 140 -8.84 5.25 -10.66
CA GLU A 140 -9.77 6.35 -10.88
C GLU A 140 -11.22 5.89 -11.14
N ARG A 141 -11.40 4.71 -11.79
CA ARG A 141 -12.73 4.19 -12.15
C ARG A 141 -13.61 3.82 -10.97
N ASN A 142 -13.01 3.50 -9.83
CA ASN A 142 -13.74 3.15 -8.60
C ASN A 142 -13.35 4.07 -7.44
N ASP A 143 -12.88 5.29 -7.75
CA ASP A 143 -12.44 6.27 -6.74
C ASP A 143 -11.41 5.69 -5.77
N TYR A 144 -10.57 4.77 -6.26
CA TYR A 144 -9.63 4.00 -5.48
C TYR A 144 -10.26 3.24 -4.28
N ARG A 145 -11.50 2.78 -4.42
CA ARG A 145 -12.26 2.03 -3.41
C ARG A 145 -12.61 0.62 -3.85
N ALA A 146 -12.66 -0.29 -2.89
CA ALA A 146 -13.27 -1.60 -3.06
C ALA A 146 -13.95 -2.05 -1.76
N VAL A 147 -15.02 -2.82 -1.91
CA VAL A 147 -15.68 -3.53 -0.82
C VAL A 147 -15.59 -5.02 -1.12
N VAL A 148 -15.08 -5.78 -0.15
CA VAL A 148 -14.90 -7.22 -0.26
C VAL A 148 -15.70 -7.91 0.84
N ASN A 149 -16.57 -8.83 0.45
CA ASN A 149 -17.26 -9.69 1.40
C ASN A 149 -16.31 -10.80 1.85
N THR A 150 -16.21 -10.97 3.15
CA THR A 150 -15.22 -11.83 3.79
C THR A 150 -15.75 -13.24 4.07
N THR A 151 -17.06 -13.41 4.00
CA THR A 151 -17.74 -14.70 4.01
C THR A 151 -17.63 -15.33 2.63
N MET A 152 -16.66 -16.23 2.45
CA MET A 152 -16.70 -17.20 1.34
C MET A 152 -17.65 -18.32 1.78
N GLU A 153 -18.84 -18.37 1.17
CA GLU A 153 -19.78 -19.50 1.26
C GLU A 153 -19.17 -20.78 0.67
#